data_AF-A0A0D2CQA0-F1
#
_entry.id   AF-A0A0D2CQA0-F1
#
_cell.length_a   1.000
_cell.length_b   1.000
_cell.length_c   1.000
_cell.angle_alpha   90.00
_cell.angle_beta   90.00
_cell.angle_gamma   90.00
#
_symmetry.space_group_name_H-M   'P 1'
#
loop_
_entity.id
_entity.type
_entity.pdbx_description
1 polymer ?
#
loop_
_entity_poly.entity_id
_entity_poly.type
_entity_poly.pdbx_seq_one_letter_code
_entity_poly.pdbx_strand_id
1 'polypeptide(L)'
;MPTYPPHRFTAKACTDIARYPRPSPDRVSLYVLDDRALFYQHMDDPIIPHLKIVHQYPQAFKTIRIDRGAIRFVLSGATLMVPGLTSAGGRLPDASDEAKAGDIVAIAAEGKSEVCLIGQLEMGTEEMKKAKKGVAMSAGHYLGDGLWKMDLS
;
A
#
# COMPACT_ATOMS: atom_id res chain seq x y z
N MET A 1 20.95 27.22 -9.36
CA MET A 1 19.75 26.38 -9.21
C MET A 1 19.93 25.18 -10.13
N PRO A 2 19.97 23.93 -9.63
CA PRO A 2 20.13 22.78 -10.51
C PRO A 2 18.86 22.62 -11.36
N THR A 3 19.00 22.77 -12.67
CA THR A 3 17.94 22.47 -13.64
C THR A 3 17.83 20.96 -13.77
N TYR A 4 16.76 20.38 -13.24
CA TYR A 4 16.47 18.96 -13.37
C TYR A 4 15.99 18.70 -14.81
N PRO A 5 16.59 17.75 -15.56
CA PRO A 5 16.11 17.41 -16.89
C PRO A 5 14.66 16.87 -16.79
N PRO A 6 13.83 17.03 -17.83
CA PRO A 6 12.48 16.47 -17.81
C PRO A 6 12.60 14.94 -17.77
N HIS A 7 12.42 14.35 -16.60
CA HIS A 7 12.28 12.90 -16.48
C HIS A 7 11.08 12.51 -17.34
N ARG A 8 11.34 11.70 -18.36
CA ARG A 8 10.29 11.06 -19.14
C ARG A 8 9.53 10.16 -18.17
N PHE A 9 8.42 10.66 -17.62
CA PHE A 9 7.38 9.80 -17.07
C PHE A 9 6.80 9.01 -18.24
N THR A 10 7.48 7.96 -18.66
CA THR A 10 6.83 6.92 -19.46
C THR A 10 5.86 6.23 -18.52
N ALA A 11 4.60 6.64 -18.51
CA ALA A 11 3.55 5.72 -18.12
C ALA A 11 3.59 4.57 -19.13
N LYS A 12 4.47 3.59 -18.90
CA LYS A 12 4.38 2.30 -19.55
C LYS A 12 3.16 1.65 -18.91
N ALA A 13 1.97 2.01 -19.39
CA ALA A 13 0.82 1.14 -19.22
C ALA A 13 1.28 -0.18 -19.84
N CYS A 14 1.74 -1.11 -19.00
CA CYS A 14 2.09 -2.45 -19.42
C CYS A 14 0.78 -3.08 -19.88
N THR A 15 0.47 -2.82 -21.14
CA THR A 15 -0.66 -3.39 -21.85
C THR A 15 -0.12 -4.59 -22.61
N ASP A 16 0.60 -5.48 -21.91
CA ASP A 16 0.66 -6.88 -22.32
C ASP A 16 -0.57 -7.60 -21.75
N ILE A 17 -1.74 -7.04 -22.08
CA ILE A 17 -2.93 -7.86 -22.20
C ILE A 17 -2.72 -8.58 -23.52
N ALA A 18 -2.25 -9.82 -23.44
CA ALA A 18 -2.56 -10.80 -24.48
C ALA A 18 -4.04 -10.61 -24.81
N ARG A 19 -4.35 -10.09 -26.01
CA ARG A 19 -5.72 -9.80 -26.46
C ARG A 19 -6.47 -11.12 -26.56
N TYR A 20 -6.94 -11.65 -25.43
CA TYR A 20 -8.01 -12.61 -25.39
C TYR A 20 -9.32 -11.84 -25.58
N PRO A 21 -10.22 -12.28 -26.48
CA PRO A 21 -11.45 -11.57 -26.83
C PRO A 21 -12.54 -11.68 -25.74
N ARG A 22 -12.15 -11.71 -24.46
CA ARG A 22 -13.09 -11.65 -23.33
C ARG A 22 -12.73 -10.47 -22.44
N PRO A 23 -13.71 -9.69 -21.95
CA PRO A 23 -13.44 -8.67 -20.95
C PRO A 23 -12.91 -9.38 -19.70
N SER A 24 -11.61 -9.30 -19.45
CA SER A 24 -11.05 -9.69 -18.15
C SER A 24 -11.51 -8.63 -17.14
N PRO A 25 -12.18 -9.01 -16.04
CA PRO A 25 -12.81 -8.05 -15.13
C PRO A 25 -11.81 -7.20 -14.33
N ASP A 26 -10.53 -7.59 -14.26
CA ASP A 26 -9.51 -6.88 -13.47
C ASP A 26 -8.46 -6.26 -14.39
N ARG A 27 -8.46 -4.92 -14.51
CA ARG A 27 -7.36 -4.17 -15.13
C ARG A 27 -6.51 -3.55 -14.04
N VAL A 28 -5.21 -3.84 -14.07
CA VAL A 28 -4.22 -3.21 -13.19
C VAL A 28 -3.26 -2.42 -14.07
N SER A 29 -3.16 -1.12 -13.80
CA SER A 29 -2.21 -0.22 -14.47
C SER A 29 -0.97 -0.10 -13.59
N LEU A 30 0.20 -0.41 -14.16
CA LEU A 30 1.48 -0.25 -13.48
C LEU A 30 2.23 0.96 -14.07
N TYR A 31 2.70 1.86 -13.22
CA TYR A 31 3.50 3.03 -13.62
C TYR A 31 4.97 2.75 -13.35
N VAL A 32 5.79 2.72 -14.40
CA VAL A 32 7.20 2.31 -14.37
C VAL A 32 8.08 3.43 -14.91
N LEU A 33 9.18 3.74 -14.22
CA LEU A 33 10.22 4.66 -14.69
C LEU A 33 11.57 3.95 -14.67
N ASP A 34 12.30 3.95 -15.79
CA ASP A 34 13.64 3.35 -15.91
C ASP A 34 13.71 1.94 -15.29
N ASP A 35 12.75 1.08 -15.68
CA ASP A 35 12.59 -0.31 -15.20
C ASP A 35 12.29 -0.45 -13.70
N ARG A 36 11.87 0.64 -13.04
CA ARG A 36 11.42 0.65 -11.65
C ARG A 36 9.92 0.90 -11.57
N ALA A 37 9.18 -0.07 -11.03
CA ALA A 37 7.79 0.14 -10.65
C ALA A 37 7.69 1.23 -9.57
N LEU A 38 6.95 2.29 -9.87
CA LEU A 38 6.74 3.42 -8.96
C LEU A 38 5.38 3.34 -8.27
N PHE A 39 4.32 3.13 -9.05
CA PHE A 39 2.94 3.10 -8.56
C PHE A 39 2.14 2.03 -9.29
N TYR A 40 1.09 1.53 -8.66
CA TYR A 40 0.09 0.70 -9.31
C TYR A 40 -1.31 1.24 -9.04
N GLN A 41 -2.23 0.95 -9.94
CA GLN A 41 -3.62 1.34 -9.84
C GLN A 41 -4.49 0.16 -10.26
N HIS A 42 -5.41 -0.23 -9.41
CA HIS A 42 -6.43 -1.22 -9.74
C HIS A 42 -7.66 -0.48 -10.25
N MET A 43 -8.06 -0.71 -11.50
CA MET A 43 -9.24 -0.07 -12.11
C MET A 43 -9.28 1.46 -11.89
N ASP A 44 -10.31 1.95 -11.20
CA ASP A 44 -10.54 3.36 -10.86
C ASP A 44 -10.17 3.70 -9.41
N ASP A 45 -9.46 2.79 -8.71
CA ASP A 45 -8.99 3.02 -7.35
C ASP A 45 -7.90 4.11 -7.32
N PRO A 46 -7.62 4.69 -6.15
CA PRO A 46 -6.49 5.58 -5.98
C PRO A 46 -5.17 4.92 -6.40
N ILE A 47 -4.25 5.74 -6.90
CA ILE A 47 -2.91 5.30 -7.28
C ILE A 47 -2.12 4.96 -6.01
N ILE A 48 -1.72 3.70 -5.85
CA ILE A 48 -0.99 3.23 -4.67
C ILE A 48 0.51 3.18 -4.98
N PRO A 49 1.38 3.74 -4.13
CA PRO A 49 2.82 3.68 -4.34
C PRO A 49 3.37 2.28 -4.08
N HIS A 50 4.43 1.94 -4.81
CA HIS A 50 5.17 0.71 -4.61
C HIS A 50 5.92 0.72 -3.27
N LEU A 51 6.03 -0.42 -2.57
CA LEU A 51 6.70 -0.51 -1.26
C LEU A 51 8.15 0.00 -1.30
N LYS A 52 8.87 -0.26 -2.40
CA LYS A 52 10.23 0.27 -2.65
C LYS A 52 10.30 1.80 -2.53
N ILE A 53 9.28 2.54 -2.97
CA ILE A 53 9.21 4.00 -2.86
C ILE A 53 8.91 4.42 -1.42
N VAL A 54 8.01 3.70 -0.77
CA VAL A 54 7.65 3.95 0.64
C VAL A 54 8.87 3.76 1.54
N HIS A 55 9.72 2.75 1.29
CA HIS A 55 10.97 2.56 2.03
C HIS A 55 12.02 3.62 1.74
N GLN A 56 12.03 4.21 0.53
CA GLN A 56 12.94 5.32 0.21
C GLN A 56 12.49 6.64 0.85
N TYR A 57 11.18 6.87 0.95
CA TYR A 57 10.60 8.10 1.46
C TYR A 57 9.55 7.82 2.55
N PRO A 58 9.94 7.25 3.71
CA PRO A 58 8.99 6.86 4.75
C PRO A 58 8.25 8.06 5.36
N GLN A 59 8.87 9.25 5.35
CA GLN A 59 8.26 10.47 5.89
C GLN A 59 7.18 11.08 5.00
N ALA A 60 7.07 10.63 3.74
CA ALA A 60 6.07 11.16 2.82
C ALA A 60 4.68 10.52 3.02
N PHE A 61 4.59 9.42 3.78
CA PHE A 61 3.37 8.63 3.92
C PHE A 61 2.95 8.50 5.38
N LYS A 62 1.63 8.56 5.62
CA LYS A 62 1.06 8.23 6.92
C LYS A 62 1.38 6.78 7.24
N THR A 63 2.04 6.55 8.37
CA THR A 63 2.47 5.21 8.79
C THR A 63 1.75 4.78 10.06
N ILE A 64 1.16 3.59 10.05
CA ILE A 64 0.50 2.98 11.21
C ILE A 64 1.26 1.70 11.59
N ARG A 65 1.38 1.43 12.89
CA ARG A 65 2.08 0.23 13.37
C ARG A 65 1.09 -0.89 13.69
N ILE A 66 1.40 -2.11 13.26
CA ILE A 66 0.69 -3.35 13.63
C ILE A 66 1.50 -4.18 14.62
N ASP A 67 0.79 -4.99 15.41
CA ASP A 67 1.33 -5.98 16.33
C ASP A 67 1.98 -7.17 15.60
N ARG A 68 2.94 -7.82 16.27
CA ARG A 68 3.68 -8.99 15.80
C ARG A 68 2.76 -10.10 15.28
N GLY A 69 1.63 -10.33 15.95
CA GLY A 69 0.67 -11.36 15.58
C GLY A 69 0.03 -11.13 14.20
N ALA A 70 -0.13 -9.88 13.79
CA ALA A 70 -0.76 -9.51 12.52
C ALA A 70 0.21 -9.58 11.33
N ILE A 71 1.53 -9.46 11.57
CA ILE A 71 2.56 -9.42 10.52
C ILE A 71 2.45 -10.62 9.57
N ARG A 72 2.36 -11.84 10.11
CA ARG A 72 2.32 -13.07 9.31
C ARG A 72 1.11 -13.12 8.36
N PHE A 73 -0.03 -12.56 8.80
CA PHE A 73 -1.26 -12.57 8.04
C PHE A 73 -1.19 -11.55 6.90
N VAL A 74 -0.65 -10.37 7.21
CA VAL A 74 -0.42 -9.31 6.22
C VAL A 74 0.54 -9.76 5.12
N LEU A 75 1.65 -10.41 5.48
CA LEU A 75 2.60 -10.97 4.51
C LEU A 75 2.04 -12.15 3.69
N SER A 76 0.89 -12.68 4.08
CA SER A 76 0.16 -13.71 3.33
C SER A 76 -0.93 -13.12 2.43
N GLY A 77 -1.07 -11.78 2.38
CA GLY A 77 -2.12 -11.09 1.65
C GLY A 77 -3.50 -11.17 2.31
N ALA A 78 -3.58 -11.46 3.61
CA ALA A 78 -4.84 -11.46 4.32
C ALA A 78 -5.32 -10.04 4.64
N THR A 79 -6.64 -9.89 4.74
CA THR A 79 -7.31 -8.67 5.20
C THR A 79 -6.81 -8.24 6.58
N LEU A 80 -6.45 -6.95 6.72
CA LEU A 80 -6.05 -6.37 7.99
C LEU A 80 -7.28 -6.02 8.81
N MET A 81 -7.33 -6.54 10.04
CA MET A 81 -8.43 -6.34 10.97
C MET A 81 -8.06 -5.29 12.03
N VAL A 82 -9.04 -4.50 12.46
CA VAL A 82 -8.87 -3.44 13.49
C VAL A 82 -8.18 -3.93 14.78
N PRO A 83 -8.46 -5.14 15.33
CA PRO A 83 -7.81 -5.62 16.54
C PRO A 83 -6.28 -5.69 16.45
N GLY A 84 -5.70 -5.90 15.26
CA GLY A 84 -4.25 -5.93 15.06
C GLY A 84 -3.56 -4.57 15.11
N LEU A 85 -4.35 -3.49 15.03
CA LEU A 85 -3.92 -2.09 15.09
C LEU A 85 -4.17 -1.46 16.47
N THR A 86 -5.17 -1.96 17.21
CA THR A 86 -5.55 -1.46 18.55
C THR A 86 -4.96 -2.27 19.71
N SER A 87 -4.17 -3.32 19.44
CA SER A 87 -3.50 -4.09 20.48
C SER A 87 -2.27 -3.36 21.04
N ALA A 88 -1.64 -3.92 22.08
CA ALA A 88 -0.52 -3.27 22.78
C ALA A 88 0.69 -2.94 21.88
N GLY A 89 0.89 -3.69 20.80
CA GLY A 89 1.94 -3.45 19.81
C GLY A 89 1.55 -2.50 18.68
N GLY A 90 0.24 -2.25 18.51
CA GLY A 90 -0.32 -1.38 17.48
C GLY A 90 -0.26 0.08 17.89
N ARG A 91 0.14 0.95 16.95
CA ARG A 91 0.19 2.39 17.19
C ARG A 91 -0.54 3.11 16.07
N LEU A 92 -1.72 3.60 16.41
CA LEU A 92 -2.53 4.48 15.56
C LEU A 92 -2.04 5.93 15.72
N PRO A 93 -2.01 6.73 14.65
CA PRO A 93 -1.64 8.14 14.70
C PRO A 93 -2.57 8.94 15.63
N ASP A 94 -2.06 10.04 16.16
CA ASP A 94 -2.81 10.95 17.01
C ASP A 94 -3.89 11.71 16.22
N ALA A 95 -4.84 12.33 16.91
CA ALA A 95 -6.00 13.00 16.30
C ALA A 95 -5.63 14.11 15.29
N SER A 96 -4.40 14.64 15.36
CA SER A 96 -3.88 15.61 14.39
C SER A 96 -3.56 15.02 13.02
N ASP A 97 -3.27 13.72 12.94
CA ASP A 97 -2.86 12.99 11.73
C ASP A 97 -3.85 11.87 11.38
N GLU A 98 -5.14 12.12 11.61
CA GLU A 98 -6.19 11.16 11.31
C GLU A 98 -6.17 10.74 9.83
N ALA A 99 -6.28 9.44 9.62
CA ALA A 99 -6.45 8.87 8.30
C ALA A 99 -7.92 8.50 8.13
N LYS A 100 -8.51 9.01 7.04
CA LYS A 100 -9.93 8.79 6.73
C LYS A 100 -10.08 7.51 5.93
N ALA A 101 -11.31 6.99 5.90
CA ALA A 101 -11.65 5.97 4.91
C ALA A 101 -11.35 6.51 3.51
N GLY A 102 -10.64 5.73 2.72
CA GLY A 102 -10.16 6.09 1.39
C GLY A 102 -8.71 6.59 1.34
N ASP A 103 -8.09 6.94 2.47
CA ASP A 103 -6.69 7.37 2.51
C ASP A 103 -5.74 6.18 2.30
N ILE A 104 -4.64 6.43 1.59
CA ILE A 104 -3.55 5.46 1.42
C ILE A 104 -2.62 5.55 2.63
N VAL A 105 -2.37 4.41 3.26
CA VAL A 105 -1.58 4.32 4.48
C VAL A 105 -0.56 3.19 4.41
N ALA A 106 0.64 3.49 4.90
CA ALA A 106 1.71 2.52 5.06
C ALA A 106 1.62 1.83 6.43
N ILE A 107 1.83 0.52 6.47
CA ILE A 107 1.78 -0.29 7.68
C ILE A 107 3.17 -0.78 8.05
N ALA A 108 3.68 -0.30 9.18
CA ALA A 108 4.93 -0.75 9.78
C ALA A 108 4.70 -1.91 10.76
N ALA A 109 5.65 -2.85 10.80
CA ALA A 109 5.62 -3.97 11.72
C ALA A 109 6.23 -3.63 13.08
N GLU A 110 5.65 -4.14 14.17
CA GLU A 110 6.26 -4.05 15.49
C GLU A 110 7.62 -4.76 15.53
N GLY A 111 8.68 -3.99 15.84
CA GLY A 111 10.05 -4.51 15.94
C GLY A 111 10.80 -4.61 14.61
N LYS A 112 10.25 -4.05 13.52
CA LYS A 112 10.95 -3.90 12.24
C LYS A 112 10.96 -2.44 11.79
N SER A 113 12.00 -2.08 11.03
CA SER A 113 12.12 -0.76 10.39
C SER A 113 11.30 -0.65 9.10
N GLU A 114 10.98 -1.79 8.47
CA GLU A 114 10.36 -1.82 7.16
C GLU A 114 8.83 -1.79 7.23
N VAL A 115 8.24 -1.08 6.25
CA VAL A 115 6.81 -1.15 5.95
C VAL A 115 6.49 -2.50 5.33
N CYS A 116 5.46 -3.17 5.85
CA CYS A 116 5.04 -4.51 5.44
C CYS A 116 3.90 -4.51 4.44
N LEU A 117 3.03 -3.49 4.48
CA LEU A 117 1.84 -3.36 3.63
C LEU A 117 1.56 -1.90 3.35
N ILE A 118 1.10 -1.60 2.15
CA ILE A 118 0.49 -0.32 1.82
C ILE A 118 -0.86 -0.57 1.16
N GLY A 119 -1.87 0.16 1.61
CA GLY A 119 -3.24 -0.04 1.14
C GLY A 119 -4.13 1.14 1.46
N GLN A 120 -5.34 1.06 0.91
CA GLN A 120 -6.39 2.01 1.20
C GLN A 120 -7.11 1.60 2.50
N LEU A 121 -7.37 2.58 3.37
CA LEU A 121 -8.19 2.34 4.56
C LEU A 121 -9.66 2.24 4.19
N GLU A 122 -10.34 1.22 4.68
CA GLU A 122 -11.81 1.12 4.58
C GLU A 122 -12.52 1.83 5.74
N MET A 123 -11.85 1.96 6.88
CA MET A 123 -12.38 2.57 8.10
C MET A 123 -11.46 3.68 8.57
N GLY A 124 -12.01 4.78 9.09
CA GLY A 124 -11.21 5.89 9.61
C GLY A 124 -10.54 5.56 10.94
N THR A 125 -9.40 6.19 11.24
CA THR A 125 -8.64 5.93 12.48
C THR A 125 -9.43 6.21 13.77
N GLU A 126 -10.34 7.19 13.76
CA GLU A 126 -11.23 7.44 14.89
C GLU A 126 -12.23 6.31 15.13
N GLU A 127 -12.86 5.84 14.05
CA GLU A 127 -13.84 4.76 14.10
C GLU A 127 -13.16 3.47 14.54
N MET A 128 -11.94 3.20 14.08
CA MET A 128 -11.15 2.06 14.53
C MET A 128 -10.89 2.11 16.05
N LYS A 129 -10.55 3.28 16.60
CA LYS A 129 -10.33 3.46 18.06
C LYS A 129 -11.61 3.24 18.86
N LYS A 130 -12.76 3.66 18.34
CA LYS A 130 -14.09 3.54 19.00
C LYS A 130 -14.66 2.12 18.88
N ALA A 131 -14.70 1.55 17.68
CA ALA A 131 -15.32 0.26 17.40
C ALA A 131 -14.48 -0.93 17.85
N LYS A 132 -13.14 -0.84 17.77
CA LYS A 132 -12.16 -1.90 18.09
C LYS A 132 -12.43 -3.25 17.40
N LYS A 133 -13.27 -3.27 16.38
CA LYS A 133 -13.71 -4.43 15.60
C LYS A 133 -14.02 -3.98 14.19
N GLY A 134 -13.82 -4.86 13.22
CA GLY A 134 -14.07 -4.60 11.80
C GLY A 134 -12.84 -4.82 10.93
N VAL A 135 -13.05 -4.64 9.62
CA VAL A 135 -12.00 -4.64 8.61
C VAL A 135 -11.37 -3.26 8.56
N ALA A 136 -10.04 -3.20 8.67
CA ALA A 136 -9.28 -1.96 8.54
C ALA A 136 -8.87 -1.72 7.08
N MET A 137 -8.39 -2.78 6.41
CA MET A 137 -8.01 -2.77 4.99
C MET A 137 -8.23 -4.15 4.39
N SER A 138 -8.97 -4.23 3.27
CA SER A 138 -9.24 -5.47 2.55
C SER A 138 -8.15 -5.83 1.55
N ALA A 139 -7.60 -4.83 0.86
CA ALA A 139 -6.63 -4.98 -0.21
C ALA A 139 -5.44 -4.03 -0.04
N GLY A 140 -4.28 -4.49 -0.49
CA GLY A 140 -3.06 -3.69 -0.50
C GLY A 140 -1.86 -4.48 -1.00
N HIS A 141 -0.78 -3.75 -1.26
CA HIS A 141 0.50 -4.28 -1.70
C HIS A 141 1.38 -4.58 -0.49
N TYR A 142 1.82 -5.83 -0.37
CA TYR A 142 2.60 -6.31 0.79
C TYR A 142 3.96 -6.86 0.38
N LEU A 143 4.87 -6.91 1.35
CA LEU A 143 6.21 -7.46 1.16
C LEU A 143 6.14 -8.94 0.75
N GLY A 144 6.69 -9.25 -0.43
CA GLY A 144 6.75 -10.62 -0.94
C GLY A 144 5.58 -11.05 -1.83
N ASP A 145 4.68 -10.12 -2.16
CA ASP A 145 3.64 -10.34 -3.14
C ASP A 145 4.19 -10.46 -4.58
N GLY A 146 3.30 -10.71 -5.54
CA GLY A 146 3.68 -10.85 -6.95
C GLY A 146 4.31 -9.59 -7.54
N LEU A 147 3.82 -8.40 -7.13
CA LEU A 147 4.33 -7.12 -7.60
C LEU A 147 5.73 -6.83 -7.02
N TRP A 148 5.99 -7.20 -5.77
CA TRP A 148 7.28 -7.06 -5.11
C TRP A 148 8.37 -7.92 -5.76
N LYS A 149 8.00 -9.13 -6.18
CA LYS A 149 8.87 -10.09 -6.88
C LYS A 149 9.01 -9.79 -8.38
N MET A 150 8.28 -8.81 -8.89
CA MET A 150 8.34 -8.44 -10.30
C MET A 150 9.65 -7.68 -10.55
N ASP A 151 10.60 -8.38 -11.16
CA ASP A 151 11.78 -7.77 -11.76
C ASP A 151 11.44 -7.38 -13.20
N LEU A 152 11.57 -6.10 -13.52
CA LEU A 152 11.29 -5.54 -14.85
C LEU A 152 12.55 -5.51 -15.74
N SER A 153 13.55 -6.32 -15.41
CA SER A 153 14.84 -6.44 -16.12
C SER A 153 14.77 -7.28 -17.39
#